data_AF-A0A0M3KIZ3-F1
#
_entry.id   AF-A0A0M3KIZ3-F1
#
_cell.length_a   1.000
_cell.length_b   1.000
_cell.length_c   1.000
_cell.angle_alpha   90.00
_cell.angle_beta   90.00
_cell.angle_gamma   90.00
#
_symmetry.space_group_name_H-M   'P 1'
#
loop_
_entity.id
_entity.type
_entity.pdbx_description
1 polymer ?
#
loop_
_entity_poly.entity_id
_entity_poly.type
_entity_poly.pdbx_seq_one_letter_code
_entity_poly.pdbx_strand_id
1 'polypeptide(L)'
;MIRYSGPGRTETIFHLNKYTNASAAIEEMKRVPHMGGTTRTGEAITYATGEFDQRYGARKGAKRLIIIFTDGYSQVRFCSSLHYDTARLSYSL
;
A
#
# COMPACT_ATOMS: atom_id res chain seq x y z
N MET A 1 -3.36 0.78 5.45
CA MET A 1 -3.88 0.65 4.08
C MET A 1 -3.64 1.95 3.34
N ILE A 2 -3.05 1.85 2.16
CA ILE A 2 -2.84 2.98 1.26
C ILE A 2 -3.63 2.70 -0.01
N ARG A 3 -4.25 3.73 -0.58
CA ARG A 3 -4.82 3.70 -1.92
C ARG A 3 -4.05 4.65 -2.83
N TYR A 4 -3.94 4.29 -4.10
CA TYR A 4 -3.22 5.11 -5.07
C TYR A 4 -3.86 5.05 -6.45
N SER A 5 -3.59 6.08 -7.26
CA SER A 5 -3.93 6.10 -8.69
C SER A 5 -2.87 6.88 -9.47
N GLY A 6 -3.25 8.01 -10.07
CA GLY A 6 -2.39 8.86 -10.89
C GLY A 6 -1.42 9.74 -10.08
N PRO A 7 -0.74 10.68 -10.75
CA PRO A 7 0.28 11.56 -10.14
C PRO A 7 -0.23 12.26 -8.88
N GLY A 8 0.49 12.14 -7.76
CA GLY A 8 0.14 12.81 -6.50
C GLY A 8 -1.12 12.28 -5.81
N ARG A 9 -1.70 11.19 -6.31
CA ARG A 9 -2.93 10.59 -5.77
C ARG A 9 -2.61 9.34 -4.97
N THR A 10 -1.83 9.50 -3.91
CA THR A 10 -1.52 8.45 -2.93
C THR A 10 -1.98 8.90 -1.55
N GLU A 11 -2.81 8.09 -0.89
CA GLU A 11 -3.47 8.46 0.36
C GLU A 11 -3.42 7.30 1.36
N THR A 12 -2.97 7.57 2.58
CA THR A 12 -3.15 6.64 3.71
C THR A 12 -4.59 6.69 4.19
N ILE A 13 -5.30 5.57 4.08
CA ILE A 13 -6.64 5.39 4.64
C ILE A 13 -6.54 5.07 6.13
N PHE A 14 -5.57 4.24 6.51
CA PHE A 14 -5.25 3.98 7.91
C PHE A 14 -3.83 3.48 8.13
N HIS A 15 -3.25 3.86 9.27
CA HIS A 15 -1.94 3.43 9.74
C HIS A 15 -1.97 2.05 10.41
N LEU A 16 -0.79 1.46 10.67
CA LEU A 16 -0.64 0.12 11.25
C LEU A 16 -1.22 0.00 12.68
N ASN A 17 -1.30 1.10 13.41
CA ASN A 17 -1.85 1.15 14.77
C ASN A 17 -3.36 1.40 14.85
N LYS A 18 -4.08 1.56 13.73
CA LYS A 18 -5.52 1.84 13.78
C LYS A 18 -6.34 0.64 14.24
N TYR A 19 -6.01 -0.56 13.77
CA TYR A 19 -6.80 -1.76 14.02
C TYR A 19 -6.01 -2.86 14.70
N THR A 20 -6.63 -3.47 15.70
CA THR A 20 -6.16 -4.69 16.36
C THR A 20 -6.94 -5.93 15.90
N ASN A 21 -8.05 -5.75 15.17
CA ASN A 21 -8.91 -6.81 14.64
C ASN A 21 -8.99 -6.74 13.11
N ALA A 22 -8.83 -7.89 12.45
CA ALA A 22 -8.92 -8.03 11.00
C ALA A 22 -10.31 -7.65 10.46
N SER A 23 -11.41 -7.99 11.15
CA SER A 23 -12.76 -7.73 10.66
C SER A 23 -13.05 -6.24 10.47
N ALA A 24 -12.58 -5.39 11.41
CA ALA A 24 -12.74 -3.95 11.32
C ALA A 24 -11.92 -3.34 10.17
N ALA A 25 -10.69 -3.83 9.97
CA ALA A 25 -9.83 -3.40 8.86
C ALA A 25 -10.45 -3.79 7.49
N ILE A 26 -11.04 -4.98 7.39
CA ILE A 26 -11.73 -5.46 6.18
C ILE A 26 -12.97 -4.62 5.90
N GLU A 27 -13.75 -4.27 6.93
CA GLU A 27 -14.94 -3.45 6.78
C GLU A 27 -14.60 -2.06 6.25
N GLU A 28 -13.57 -1.41 6.80
CA GLU A 28 -13.14 -0.11 6.27
C GLU A 28 -12.64 -0.24 4.83
N MET A 29 -11.84 -1.26 4.53
CA MET A 29 -11.35 -1.53 3.18
C MET A 29 -12.48 -1.62 2.15
N LYS A 30 -13.60 -2.28 2.50
CA LYS A 30 -14.78 -2.38 1.62
C LYS A 30 -15.48 -1.05 1.37
N ARG A 31 -15.34 -0.08 2.28
CA ARG A 31 -15.96 1.24 2.18
C ARG A 31 -15.11 2.24 1.40
N VAL A 32 -13.83 1.94 1.15
CA VAL A 32 -12.93 2.85 0.43
C VAL A 32 -13.39 2.96 -1.04
N PRO A 33 -13.75 4.18 -1.51
CA PRO A 33 -14.20 4.35 -2.89
C PRO A 33 -13.05 4.20 -3.88
N HIS A 34 -13.37 3.75 -5.10
CA HIS A 34 -12.40 3.58 -6.17
C HIS A 34 -11.85 4.94 -6.63
N MET A 35 -10.52 5.07 -6.65
CA MET A 35 -9.83 6.20 -7.26
C MET A 35 -9.58 5.89 -8.73
N GLY A 36 -10.55 6.16 -9.62
CA GLY A 36 -10.30 6.02 -11.06
C GLY A 36 -9.06 6.85 -11.47
N GLY A 37 -8.31 6.46 -12.49
CA GLY A 37 -7.09 7.15 -12.92
C GLY A 37 -6.05 6.19 -13.51
N THR A 38 -4.80 6.64 -13.64
CA THR A 38 -3.67 5.80 -14.07
C THR A 38 -3.04 5.06 -12.88
N THR A 39 -2.09 4.15 -13.15
CA THR A 39 -1.51 3.26 -12.13
C THR A 39 -0.03 3.57 -11.89
N ARG A 40 0.27 4.36 -10.83
CA ARG A 40 1.65 4.70 -10.41
C ARG A 40 2.12 3.93 -9.17
N THR A 41 2.38 2.63 -9.37
CA THR A 41 2.78 1.72 -8.28
C THR A 41 4.14 2.10 -7.67
N GLY A 42 5.10 2.62 -8.43
CA GLY A 42 6.40 3.02 -7.91
C GLY A 42 6.30 4.13 -6.83
N GLU A 43 5.55 5.18 -7.13
CA GLU A 43 5.28 6.29 -6.19
C GLU A 43 4.57 5.78 -4.93
N ALA A 44 3.57 4.91 -5.11
CA ALA A 44 2.83 4.31 -4.02
C ALA A 44 3.71 3.44 -3.10
N ILE A 45 4.66 2.68 -3.65
CA ILE A 45 5.61 1.90 -2.85
C ILE A 45 6.49 2.83 -2.03
N THR A 46 7.09 3.86 -2.65
CA THR A 46 7.94 4.82 -1.93
C THR A 46 7.17 5.46 -0.78
N TYR A 47 5.94 5.91 -1.04
CA TYR A 47 5.06 6.44 -0.01
C TYR A 47 4.79 5.41 1.11
N ALA A 48 4.49 4.17 0.76
CA ALA A 48 4.21 3.10 1.71
C ALA A 48 5.39 2.75 2.63
N THR A 49 6.63 2.98 2.20
CA THR A 49 7.79 2.75 3.09
C THR A 49 7.76 3.66 4.33
N GLY A 50 7.14 4.83 4.24
CA GLY A 50 6.96 5.76 5.36
C GLY A 50 6.01 5.24 6.45
N GLU A 51 5.13 4.27 6.14
CA GLU A 51 4.23 3.66 7.11
C GLU A 51 4.97 2.75 8.12
N PHE A 52 6.23 2.39 7.83
CA PHE A 52 7.07 1.62 8.76
C PHE A 52 7.73 2.48 9.85
N ASP A 53 7.28 3.72 10.03
CA ASP A 53 7.62 4.56 11.19
C ASP A 53 6.88 4.07 12.45
N GLN A 54 7.58 4.08 13.60
CA GLN A 54 7.00 3.68 14.88
C GLN A 54 5.80 4.54 15.27
N ARG A 55 5.77 5.82 14.87
CA ARG A 55 4.63 6.72 15.11
C ARG A 55 3.33 6.24 14.46
N TYR A 56 3.43 5.41 13.42
CA TYR A 56 2.31 4.81 12.71
C TYR A 56 2.03 3.35 13.12
N GLY A 57 2.72 2.84 14.15
CA GLY A 57 2.49 1.49 14.68
C GLY A 57 3.46 0.42 14.20
N ALA A 58 4.53 0.80 13.49
CA ALA A 58 5.54 -0.16 13.09
C ALA A 58 6.31 -0.72 14.30
N ARG A 59 6.46 -2.05 14.36
CA ARG A 59 7.13 -2.73 15.48
C ARG A 59 8.62 -2.92 15.19
N LYS A 60 9.47 -2.59 16.16
CA LYS A 60 10.92 -2.86 16.07
C LYS A 60 11.17 -4.37 15.98
N GLY A 61 11.99 -4.79 15.02
CA GLY A 61 12.34 -6.21 14.81
C GLY A 61 11.28 -7.05 14.08
N ALA A 62 10.10 -6.50 13.77
CA ALA A 62 9.13 -7.20 12.94
C ALA A 62 9.55 -7.17 11.46
N LYS A 63 9.27 -8.27 10.73
CA LYS A 63 9.40 -8.28 9.27
C LYS A 63 8.45 -7.26 8.66
N ARG A 64 8.95 -6.55 7.64
CA ARG A 64 8.22 -5.50 6.94
C ARG A 64 7.80 -6.03 5.58
N LEU A 65 6.49 -6.12 5.37
CA LEU A 65 5.88 -6.68 4.16
C LEU A 65 4.98 -5.64 3.52
N ILE A 66 5.11 -5.44 2.21
CA ILE A 66 4.16 -4.66 1.41
C ILE A 66 3.45 -5.62 0.46
N ILE A 67 2.12 -5.70 0.57
CA ILE A 67 1.26 -6.45 -0.35
C ILE A 67 0.59 -5.43 -1.27
N ILE A 68 0.75 -5.62 -2.58
CA ILE A 68 0.23 -4.70 -3.59
C ILE A 68 -0.83 -5.41 -4.41
N PHE A 69 -2.01 -4.80 -4.47
CA PHE A 69 -3.10 -5.19 -5.37
C PHE A 69 -3.11 -4.24 -6.57
N THR A 70 -3.07 -4.78 -7.78
CA THR A 70 -3.13 -4.01 -9.03
C THR A 70 -3.75 -4.85 -10.14
N ASP A 71 -4.43 -4.19 -11.07
CA ASP A 71 -5.13 -4.75 -12.22
C ASP A 71 -4.26 -4.87 -13.49
N GLY A 72 -3.01 -4.38 -13.50
CA GLY A 72 -2.17 -4.45 -14.70
C GLY A 72 -0.85 -3.67 -14.69
N TYR A 73 -0.24 -3.49 -15.87
CA TYR A 73 1.05 -2.83 -16.08
C TYR A 73 1.08 -1.43 -15.43
N SER A 74 2.02 -1.22 -14.51
CA SER A 74 2.26 0.13 -13.96
C SER A 74 3.12 0.92 -14.92
N GLN A 75 2.81 2.21 -15.10
CA GLN A 75 3.55 3.13 -15.98
C GLN A 75 4.95 3.48 -15.44
N VAL A 76 5.32 3.00 -14.24
CA VAL A 76 6.61 3.29 -13.61
C VAL A 76 7.27 1.97 -13.19
N ARG A 77 8.52 1.77 -13.65
CA ARG A 77 9.34 0.61 -13.28
C ARG A 77 9.77 0.75 -11.82
N PHE A 78 9.50 -0.26 -11.00
CA PHE A 78 10.07 -0.36 -9.66
C PHE A 78 11.55 -0.75 -9.76
N CYS A 79 12.42 -0.06 -9.03
CA CYS A 79 13.84 -0.42 -8.90
C CYS A 79 14.06 -1.02 -7.50
N SER A 80 14.50 -2.28 -7.44
CA SER A 80 14.56 -3.10 -6.23
C SER A 80 15.79 -2.85 -5.34
N SER A 81 16.09 -1.59 -5.02
CA SER A 81 17.20 -1.27 -4.09
C SER A 81 16.80 -1.26 -2.61
N LEU A 82 15.51 -1.45 -2.30
CA LEU A 82 14.98 -1.40 -0.93
C LEU A 82 14.94 -2.81 -0.30
N HIS A 83 15.42 -2.93 0.94
CA HIS A 83 15.40 -4.17 1.76
C HIS A 83 13.97 -4.53 2.27
N TYR A 84 12.97 -4.55 1.39
CA TYR A 84 11.61 -4.96 1.74
C TYR A 84 11.14 -6.14 0.86
N ASP A 85 10.58 -7.16 1.49
CA ASP A 85 9.87 -8.21 0.77
C ASP A 85 8.58 -7.61 0.19
N THR A 86 8.52 -7.55 -1.14
CA THR A 86 7.37 -6.99 -1.88
C THR A 86 6.70 -8.10 -2.66
N ALA A 87 5.46 -8.43 -2.29
CA ALA A 87 4.64 -9.39 -3.03
C ALA A 87 3.65 -8.62 -3.90
N ARG A 88 3.76 -8.80 -5.23
CA ARG A 88 2.83 -8.21 -6.20
C ARG A 88 1.78 -9.25 -6.59
N LEU A 89 0.52 -8.97 -6.26
CA LEU A 89 -0.62 -9.73 -6.76
C LEU A 89 -1.24 -8.93 -7.90
N SER A 90 -1.16 -9.48 -9.11
CA SER A 90 -1.78 -8.88 -10.30
C SER A 90 -3.02 -9.70 -10.64
N TYR A 91 -4.15 -9.02 -10.84
CA TYR A 91 -5.37 -9.63 -11.35
C TYR A 91 -5.60 -9.12 -12.77
N SER A 92 -5.84 -10.01 -13.74
CA SER A 92 -6.39 -9.59 -15.03
C SER A 92 -7.91 -9.61 -14.89
N LEU A 93 -8.56 -8.48 -15.19
CA LEU A 93 -10.01 -8.49 -15.49
C LEU A 93 -10.24 -9.10 -16.87
#